data_AF-A0A7G6Y8W6-F1
#
_entry.id   AF-A0A7G6Y8W6-F1
#
_cell.length_a   1.000
_cell.length_b   1.000
_cell.length_c   1.000
_cell.angle_alpha   90.00
_cell.angle_beta   90.00
_cell.angle_gamma   90.00
#
_symmetry.space_group_name_H-M   'P 1'
#
loop_
_entity.id
_entity.type
_entity.pdbx_description
1 polymer ?
#
loop_
_entity_poly.entity_id
_entity_poly.type
_entity_poly.pdbx_seq_one_letter_code
_entity_poly.pdbx_strand_id
1 'polypeptide(L)'
;MSEANATGPTALGPGSTPGGIPLKLHLNEPEYAALVRIALHRHTTASHLVETLVLRALEHTEVPPPADSSPKRSHTTYDEATRGFTRDGARVTLPEH
;
A
#
# COMPACT_ATOMS: atom_id res chain seq x y z
N MET A 1 33.76 -7.57 -3.33
CA MET A 1 32.75 -7.25 -4.35
C MET A 1 31.79 -6.26 -3.72
N SER A 2 31.89 -4.98 -4.10
CA SER A 2 31.13 -3.90 -3.47
C SER A 2 29.73 -3.85 -4.06
N GLU A 3 28.72 -3.98 -3.19
CA GLU A 3 27.31 -3.78 -3.50
C GLU A 3 27.09 -2.33 -3.93
N ALA A 4 27.04 -2.08 -5.23
CA ALA A 4 26.54 -0.83 -5.76
C ALA A 4 25.02 -0.81 -5.60
N ASN A 5 24.55 -0.45 -4.41
CA ASN A 5 23.18 -0.03 -4.18
C ASN A 5 22.94 1.25 -4.99
N ALA A 6 22.51 1.08 -6.25
CA ALA A 6 22.11 2.17 -7.14
C ALA A 6 20.82 2.82 -6.62
N THR A 7 20.96 3.59 -5.55
CA THR A 7 19.90 4.46 -5.02
C THR A 7 19.86 5.69 -5.91
N GLY A 8 19.19 5.60 -7.04
CA GLY A 8 18.78 6.78 -7.79
C GLY A 8 17.64 7.46 -7.03
N PRO A 9 17.78 8.72 -6.58
CA PRO A 9 16.62 9.46 -6.12
C PRO A 9 15.75 9.70 -7.36
N THR A 10 14.54 9.14 -7.37
CA THR A 10 13.48 9.60 -8.28
C THR A 10 12.98 10.96 -7.76
N ALA A 11 13.88 11.93 -7.69
CA ALA A 11 13.56 13.34 -7.48
C ALA A 11 13.20 13.91 -8.85
N LEU A 12 11.96 13.66 -9.28
CA LEU A 12 11.30 14.51 -10.26
C LEU A 12 11.33 15.96 -9.73
N GLY A 13 11.47 16.93 -10.63
CA GLY A 13 11.63 18.35 -10.32
C GLY A 13 10.51 18.94 -9.45
N PRO A 14 10.69 20.20 -9.00
CA PRO A 14 9.75 20.85 -8.09
C PRO A 14 8.41 21.06 -8.79
N GLY A 15 7.37 20.32 -8.36
CA GLY A 15 5.97 20.64 -8.70
C GLY A 15 5.05 19.51 -9.11
N SER A 16 5.51 18.26 -9.26
CA SER A 16 4.58 17.13 -9.43
C SER A 16 5.23 15.77 -9.19
N THR A 17 4.75 15.06 -8.17
CA THR A 17 4.62 13.61 -8.21
C THR A 17 3.37 13.18 -7.45
N PRO A 18 2.58 12.23 -7.97
CA PRO A 18 1.61 11.51 -7.17
C PRO A 18 2.38 10.78 -6.07
N GLY A 19 1.96 10.94 -4.81
CA GLY A 19 2.62 10.37 -3.63
C GLY A 19 2.53 8.85 -3.61
N GLY A 20 3.41 8.18 -4.36
CA GLY A 20 3.54 6.73 -4.42
C GLY A 20 4.75 6.21 -3.65
N ILE A 21 4.65 4.98 -3.15
CA ILE A 21 5.78 4.25 -2.56
C ILE A 21 6.78 3.91 -3.67
N PRO A 22 8.08 4.22 -3.53
CA PRO A 22 9.06 3.90 -4.57
C PRO A 22 9.22 2.39 -4.72
N LEU A 23 9.10 1.90 -5.96
CA LEU A 23 9.37 0.51 -6.32
C LEU A 23 10.88 0.26 -6.33
N LYS A 24 11.34 -0.75 -5.58
CA LYS A 24 12.73 -1.22 -5.65
C LYS A 24 12.79 -2.48 -6.52
N LEU A 25 13.62 -2.44 -7.55
CA LEU A 25 13.83 -3.57 -8.46
C LEU A 25 15.29 -4.00 -8.41
N HIS A 26 15.51 -5.31 -8.29
CA HIS A 26 16.81 -5.92 -8.40
C HIS A 26 16.99 -6.42 -9.84
N LEU A 27 17.86 -5.75 -10.59
CA LEU A 27 18.24 -6.12 -11.95
C LEU A 27 19.75 -6.41 -11.94
N ASN A 28 20.21 -7.40 -12.73
CA ASN A 28 21.64 -7.50 -12.94
C ASN A 28 22.10 -6.42 -13.93
N GLU A 29 23.41 -6.26 -14.04
CA GLU A 29 24.05 -5.24 -14.87
C GLU A 29 23.60 -5.27 -16.35
N PRO A 30 23.55 -6.42 -17.06
CA PRO A 30 23.16 -6.43 -18.47
C PRO A 30 21.69 -6.05 -18.68
N GLU A 31 20.78 -6.42 -17.78
CA GLU A 31 19.36 -6.08 -17.86
C GLU A 31 19.16 -4.58 -17.63
N TYR A 32 19.83 -4.01 -16.63
CA TYR A 32 19.79 -2.57 -16.39
C TYR A 32 20.34 -1.76 -17.57
N ALA A 33 21.47 -2.19 -18.15
CA ALA A 33 22.05 -1.54 -19.32
C ALA A 33 21.11 -1.59 -20.54
N ALA A 34 20.47 -2.74 -20.78
CA ALA A 34 19.48 -2.87 -21.84
C ALA A 34 18.27 -1.95 -21.61
N LEU A 35 17.77 -1.88 -20.38
CA LEU A 35 16.66 -1.00 -20.00
C LEU A 35 16.97 0.47 -20.29
N VAL A 36 18.13 0.95 -19.84
CA VAL A 36 18.58 2.33 -20.07
C VAL A 36 18.73 2.62 -21.57
N ARG A 37 19.29 1.67 -22.33
CA ARG A 37 19.45 1.83 -23.79
C ARG A 37 18.11 1.95 -24.51
N ILE A 38 17.13 1.13 -24.14
CA ILE A 38 15.77 1.17 -24.72
C ILE A 38 15.08 2.49 -24.35
N ALA A 39 15.19 2.91 -23.08
CA ALA A 39 14.61 4.16 -22.61
C ALA A 39 15.18 5.36 -23.37
N LEU A 40 16.50 5.40 -23.57
CA LEU A 40 17.17 6.46 -24.33
C LEU A 40 16.70 6.50 -25.78
N HIS A 41 16.61 5.35 -26.46
CA HIS A 41 16.12 5.26 -27.83
C HIS A 41 14.66 5.74 -27.97
N ARG A 42 13.87 5.66 -26.90
CA ARG A 42 12.47 6.08 -26.86
C ARG A 42 12.27 7.47 -26.27
N HIS A 43 13.34 8.23 -26.05
CA HIS A 43 13.32 9.55 -25.43
C HIS A 43 12.55 9.59 -24.10
N THR A 44 12.73 8.55 -23.28
CA THR A 44 12.07 8.40 -21.98
C THR A 44 13.07 7.98 -20.89
N THR A 45 12.61 7.86 -19.65
CA THR A 45 13.43 7.39 -18.52
C THR A 45 13.21 5.90 -18.28
N ALA A 46 14.21 5.24 -17.68
CA ALA A 46 14.09 3.83 -17.29
C ALA A 46 12.91 3.61 -16.32
N SER A 47 12.68 4.54 -15.39
CA SER A 47 11.55 4.49 -14.45
C SER A 47 10.20 4.55 -15.15
N HIS A 48 10.01 5.48 -16.09
CA HIS A 48 8.77 5.62 -16.84
C HIS A 48 8.53 4.41 -17.75
N LEU A 49 9.57 3.85 -18.35
CA LEU A 49 9.48 2.65 -19.17
C LEU A 49 9.03 1.44 -18.32
N VAL A 50 9.61 1.26 -17.13
CA VAL A 50 9.19 0.21 -16.18
C VAL A 50 7.75 0.41 -15.74
N GLU A 51 7.35 1.62 -15.38
CA GLU A 51 5.98 1.93 -14.99
C GLU A 51 4.99 1.54 -16.10
N THR A 52 5.28 1.93 -17.34
CA THR A 52 4.44 1.57 -18.50
C THR A 52 4.35 0.06 -18.70
N LEU A 53 5.46 -0.67 -18.52
CA LEU A 53 5.47 -2.13 -18.64
C LEU A 53 4.65 -2.80 -17.53
N VAL A 54 4.78 -2.33 -16.30
CA VAL A 54 4.04 -2.85 -15.14
C VAL A 54 2.55 -2.59 -15.30
N LEU A 55 2.16 -1.36 -15.65
CA LEU A 55 0.74 -1.02 -15.86
C LEU A 55 0.12 -1.88 -16.95
N ARG A 56 0.82 -2.06 -18.08
CA ARG A 56 0.35 -2.92 -19.17
C ARG A 56 0.28 -4.39 -18.79
N ALA A 57 1.22 -4.88 -17.99
CA ALA A 57 1.17 -6.26 -17.48
C ALA A 57 -0.04 -6.46 -16.57
N LEU A 58 -0.31 -5.51 -15.66
CA LEU A 58 -1.44 -5.57 -14.75
C LEU A 58 -2.79 -5.49 -15.46
N GLU A 59 -2.90 -4.70 -16.54
CA GLU A 59 -4.10 -4.62 -17.38
C GLU A 59 -4.50 -5.98 -17.99
N HIS A 60 -3.51 -6.82 -18.29
CA HIS A 60 -3.72 -8.12 -18.92
C HIS A 60 -3.64 -9.30 -17.94
N THR A 61 -3.37 -9.05 -16.66
CA THR A 61 -3.26 -10.11 -15.66
C THR A 61 -4.65 -10.47 -15.15
N GLU A 62 -4.97 -11.76 -15.09
CA GLU A 62 -6.21 -12.22 -14.47
C GLU A 62 -6.20 -11.84 -12.99
N VAL A 63 -7.20 -11.05 -12.58
CA VAL A 63 -7.33 -10.59 -11.20
C VAL A 63 -7.89 -11.75 -10.38
N PRO A 64 -7.17 -12.25 -9.35
CA PRO A 64 -7.73 -13.27 -8.47
C PRO A 64 -9.00 -12.74 -7.81
N PRO A 65 -9.99 -13.60 -7.52
CA PRO A 65 -11.19 -13.16 -6.83
C PRO A 65 -10.81 -12.43 -5.53
N PRO A 66 -11.54 -11.38 -5.14
CA PRO A 66 -11.29 -10.69 -3.88
C PRO A 66 -11.22 -11.75 -2.78
N ALA A 67 -10.12 -11.75 -2.01
CA ALA A 67 -10.03 -12.64 -0.87
C ALA A 67 -11.24 -12.36 0.03
N ASP A 68 -11.99 -13.41 0.37
CA ASP A 68 -13.08 -13.30 1.35
C ASP A 68 -12.48 -12.73 2.63
N SER A 69 -12.63 -11.43 2.84
CA SER A 69 -12.21 -10.75 4.05
C SER A 69 -13.23 -11.09 5.13
N SER A 70 -13.20 -12.35 5.59
CA SER A 70 -13.80 -12.67 6.87
C SER A 70 -13.03 -11.87 7.91
N PRO A 71 -13.67 -10.91 8.61
CA PRO A 71 -12.97 -10.17 9.65
C PRO A 71 -12.40 -11.20 10.63
N LYS A 72 -11.07 -11.21 10.79
CA LYS A 72 -10.35 -12.18 11.63
C LYS A 72 -10.78 -12.13 13.10
N ARG A 73 -11.52 -11.09 13.48
CA ARG A 73 -12.17 -10.95 14.78
C ARG A 73 -13.65 -10.67 14.57
N SER A 74 -14.49 -11.45 15.23
CA SER A 74 -15.90 -11.13 15.39
C SER A 74 -16.02 -9.72 15.97
N HIS A 75 -16.78 -8.85 15.31
CA HIS A 75 -17.09 -7.54 15.86
C HIS A 75 -17.86 -7.76 17.18
N THR A 76 -17.36 -7.22 18.29
CA THR A 76 -18.11 -7.20 19.54
C THR A 76 -19.32 -6.31 19.34
N THR A 77 -20.50 -6.85 19.57
CA THR A 77 -21.74 -6.07 19.44
C THR A 77 -21.86 -5.08 20.60
N TYR A 78 -22.63 -4.01 20.41
CA TYR A 78 -22.89 -3.03 21.47
C TYR A 78 -23.43 -3.69 22.74
N ASP A 79 -24.32 -4.67 22.61
CA ASP A 79 -24.91 -5.42 23.74
C ASP A 79 -23.86 -6.26 24.49
N GLU A 80 -22.87 -6.81 23.78
CA GLU A 80 -21.73 -7.47 24.42
C GLU A 80 -20.80 -6.47 25.11
N ALA A 81 -20.58 -5.30 24.50
CA ALA A 81 -19.73 -4.24 25.05
C ALA A 81 -20.35 -3.55 26.28
N THR A 82 -21.68 -3.60 26.43
CA THR A 82 -22.42 -2.98 27.54
C THR A 82 -22.87 -3.98 28.60
N ARG A 83 -22.54 -5.27 28.44
CA ARG A 83 -22.88 -6.31 29.42
C ARG A 83 -22.11 -6.06 30.72
N GLY A 84 -22.81 -5.50 31.71
CA GLY A 84 -22.25 -5.12 33.01
C GLY A 84 -22.16 -3.61 33.24
N PHE A 85 -22.53 -2.78 32.26
CA PHE A 85 -22.66 -1.33 32.48
C PHE A 85 -23.83 -1.06 33.42
N THR A 86 -23.53 -0.60 34.64
CA THR A 86 -24.52 -0.08 35.59
C THR A 86 -24.34 1.43 35.65
N ARG A 87 -25.39 2.19 35.34
CA ARG A 87 -25.35 3.66 35.42
C ARG A 87 -25.21 4.05 36.89
N ASP A 88 -24.09 4.68 37.26
CA ASP A 88 -23.91 5.28 38.58
C ASP A 88 -25.00 6.33 38.80
N GLY A 89 -26.02 5.99 39.60
CA GLY A 89 -27.16 6.87 39.87
C GLY A 89 -28.45 6.18 40.29
N ALA A 90 -28.62 4.87 40.09
CA ALA A 90 -29.80 4.14 40.60
C ALA A 90 -29.66 3.77 42.09
N ARG A 91 -29.31 4.74 42.94
CA ARG A 91 -29.43 4.58 44.39
C ARG A 91 -30.90 4.77 44.74
N VAL A 92 -31.53 3.66 45.11
CA VAL A 92 -32.89 3.50 45.62
C VAL A 92 -33.27 4.66 46.58
N THR A 93 -34.24 5.48 46.18
CA THR A 93 -35.01 6.30 47.11
C THR A 93 -35.99 5.38 47.84
N LEU A 94 -35.73 5.09 49.12
CA LEU A 94 -36.68 4.45 50.04
C LEU A 94 -37.80 5.44 50.40
N PRO A 95 -39.08 5.02 50.50
CA PRO A 95 -40.14 5.88 51.00
C PRO A 95 -40.04 6.02 52.52
N GLU A 96 -40.03 7.26 53.01
CA GLU A 96 -40.17 7.56 54.45
C GLU A 96 -41.62 7.33 54.90
N HIS A 97 -41.77 6.75 56.09
CA HIS A 97 -43.02 6.63 56.85
C HIS A 97 -42.86 7.36 58.18
#